data_AF-A0A258QZL3-F1
#
_entry.id   AF-A0A258QZL3-F1
#
_cell.length_a   1.000
_cell.length_b   1.000
_cell.length_c   1.000
_cell.angle_alpha   90.00
_cell.angle_beta   90.00
_cell.angle_gamma   90.00
#
_symmetry.space_group_name_H-M   'P 1'
#
loop_
_entity.id
_entity.type
_entity.pdbx_description
1 polymer ?
#
loop_
_entity_poly.entity_id
_entity_poly.type
_entity_poly.pdbx_seq_one_letter_code
_entity_poly.pdbx_strand_id
1 'polypeptide(L)'
;DLLKLAGLLAILAPILLLTAQSPFPGANALAPVLGTALLLLPTPAPTRMARVLALEPLPFVGRISYSLYLWHWPIIVLMRHYQNGARLDLAWGAAALVLSILAAWLSWRFVEQPFRHMRPAPRLSIGAGALTAGVVAAVGLGLFFSGGLPGRVSPQLQAMGSKDRMWGWACPQHVPEGPAKGLCAAGAPWASAGTRAIIWGDSHAEQLMPMLDVAGRQADTAIALFRACPAIIEAGGIRRDFAGIPTYNEDCRASRAAVLALLKALPARGRLRRRISIAIPARRWASRRAAACFWKGSTI
;
A
#
# COMPACT_ATOMS: atom_id res chain seq x y z
N ASP A 1 -30.76 -1.48 30.66
CA ASP A 1 -30.10 -0.47 29.79
C ASP A 1 -28.60 -0.28 30.04
N LEU A 2 -28.13 -0.18 31.29
CA LEU A 2 -26.72 0.10 31.61
C LEU A 2 -25.71 -0.85 30.94
N LEU A 3 -25.95 -2.16 30.95
CA LEU A 3 -25.07 -3.13 30.28
C LEU A 3 -24.98 -2.91 28.77
N LYS A 4 -26.09 -2.52 28.12
CA LYS A 4 -26.13 -2.24 26.69
C LYS A 4 -25.42 -0.93 26.36
N LEU A 5 -25.59 0.08 27.21
CA LEU A 5 -24.85 1.34 27.09
C LEU A 5 -23.34 1.12 27.26
N ALA A 6 -22.93 0.35 28.28
CA ALA A 6 -21.54 -0.03 28.48
C ALA A 6 -20.99 -0.80 27.27
N GLY A 7 -21.78 -1.73 26.71
CA GLY A 7 -21.41 -2.45 25.50
C GLY A 7 -21.21 -1.55 24.29
N LEU A 8 -22.13 -0.60 24.06
CA LEU A 8 -22.02 0.38 22.98
C LEU A 8 -20.79 1.29 23.16
N LEU A 9 -20.56 1.79 24.37
CA LEU A 9 -19.38 2.60 24.68
C LEU A 9 -18.08 1.83 24.46
N ALA A 10 -18.03 0.54 24.83
CA ALA A 10 -16.87 -0.32 24.61
C ALA A 10 -16.58 -0.58 23.11
N ILE A 11 -17.59 -0.48 22.24
CA ILE A 11 -17.42 -0.55 20.77
C ILE A 11 -16.99 0.82 20.20
N LEU A 12 -17.57 1.92 20.68
CA LEU A 12 -17.34 3.25 20.14
C LEU A 12 -16.03 3.87 20.63
N ALA A 13 -15.60 3.61 21.87
CA ALA A 13 -14.39 4.21 22.43
C ALA A 13 -13.12 3.88 21.62
N PRO A 14 -12.88 2.63 21.15
CA PRO A 14 -11.75 2.33 20.28
C PRO A 14 -11.70 3.14 18.99
N ILE A 15 -12.85 3.54 18.43
CA ILE A 15 -12.91 4.34 17.19
C ILE A 15 -12.28 5.73 17.40
N LEU A 16 -12.38 6.27 18.63
CA LEU A 16 -11.89 7.61 18.97
C LEU A 16 -10.50 7.56 19.63
N LEU A 17 -10.17 6.47 20.32
CA LEU A 17 -8.98 6.37 21.15
C LEU A 17 -7.81 5.65 20.45
N LEU A 18 -8.08 4.73 19.53
CA LEU A 18 -7.02 4.00 18.83
C LEU A 18 -6.45 4.87 17.69
N THR A 19 -5.12 4.87 17.61
CA THR A 19 -4.37 5.59 16.57
C THR A 19 -3.63 4.61 15.68
N ALA A 20 -2.99 5.13 14.62
CA ALA A 20 -2.17 4.32 13.73
C ALA A 20 -0.95 3.68 14.42
N GLN A 21 -0.58 4.14 15.62
CA GLN A 21 0.51 3.59 16.43
C GLN A 21 0.03 2.52 17.41
N SER A 22 -1.28 2.40 17.62
CA SER A 22 -1.84 1.39 18.51
C SER A 22 -1.68 -0.01 17.89
N PRO A 23 -1.09 -0.99 18.59
CA PRO A 23 -0.98 -2.34 18.08
C PRO A 23 -2.38 -2.95 17.90
N PHE A 24 -2.67 -3.44 16.69
CA PHE A 24 -3.94 -4.08 16.35
C PHE A 24 -3.74 -5.12 15.24
N PRO A 25 -4.35 -6.32 15.32
CA PRO A 25 -5.20 -6.83 16.41
C PRO A 25 -4.38 -7.21 17.68
N GLY A 26 -5.05 -7.42 18.81
CA GLY A 26 -4.42 -7.73 20.11
C GLY A 26 -5.34 -7.39 21.29
N ALA A 27 -4.77 -7.00 22.44
CA ALA A 27 -5.56 -6.59 23.61
C ALA A 27 -6.53 -5.44 23.31
N ASN A 28 -6.18 -4.57 22.37
CA ASN A 28 -7.04 -3.47 21.90
C ASN A 28 -8.34 -3.95 21.22
N ALA A 29 -8.42 -5.22 20.79
CA ALA A 29 -9.65 -5.81 20.26
C ALA A 29 -10.58 -6.36 21.35
N LEU A 30 -10.12 -6.50 22.60
CA LEU A 30 -10.96 -7.04 23.69
C LEU A 30 -12.16 -6.15 23.98
N ALA A 31 -11.95 -4.83 24.04
CA ALA A 31 -13.02 -3.87 24.31
C ALA A 31 -14.20 -3.98 23.32
N PRO A 32 -14.01 -3.91 21.98
CA PRO A 32 -15.13 -4.04 21.06
C PRO A 32 -15.74 -5.45 21.03
N VAL A 33 -14.96 -6.50 21.29
CA VAL A 33 -15.46 -7.88 21.40
C VAL A 33 -16.38 -8.05 22.60
N LEU A 34 -15.92 -7.65 23.80
CA LEU A 34 -16.72 -7.69 25.02
C LEU A 34 -17.93 -6.75 24.91
N GLY A 35 -17.75 -5.57 24.31
CA GLY A 35 -18.84 -4.64 24.05
C GLY A 35 -19.93 -5.24 23.17
N THR A 36 -19.54 -5.96 22.11
CA THR A 36 -20.47 -6.69 21.24
C THR A 36 -21.17 -7.81 22.01
N ALA A 37 -20.44 -8.59 22.82
CA ALA A 37 -21.03 -9.63 23.66
C ALA A 37 -22.10 -9.04 24.60
N LEU A 38 -21.80 -7.94 25.30
CA LEU A 38 -22.74 -7.23 26.16
C LEU A 38 -24.00 -6.77 25.40
N LEU A 39 -23.84 -6.26 24.17
CA LEU A 39 -24.96 -5.88 23.30
C LEU A 39 -25.81 -7.07 22.85
N LEU A 40 -25.22 -8.26 22.70
CA LEU A 40 -25.92 -9.48 22.28
C LEU A 40 -26.50 -10.30 23.44
N LEU A 41 -26.10 -10.04 24.69
CA LEU A 41 -26.64 -10.76 25.85
C LEU A 41 -28.18 -10.74 25.88
N PRO A 42 -28.84 -11.89 26.12
CA PRO A 42 -30.29 -11.93 26.20
C PRO A 42 -30.80 -11.08 27.37
N THR A 43 -31.94 -10.43 27.19
CA THR A 43 -32.61 -9.63 28.23
C THR A 43 -34.07 -10.05 28.35
N PRO A 44 -34.64 -10.14 29.57
CA PRO A 44 -36.04 -10.57 29.77
C PRO A 44 -37.07 -9.68 29.06
N ALA A 45 -36.75 -8.40 28.86
CA ALA A 45 -37.56 -7.45 28.13
C ALA A 45 -36.68 -6.56 27.24
N PRO A 46 -37.20 -6.04 26.11
CA PRO A 46 -36.45 -5.17 25.21
C PRO A 46 -36.07 -3.86 25.90
N THR A 47 -34.76 -3.66 26.09
CA THR A 47 -34.19 -2.43 26.64
C THR A 47 -34.45 -1.22 25.71
N ARG A 48 -34.38 0.02 26.24
CA ARG A 48 -34.50 1.23 25.40
C ARG A 48 -33.39 1.25 24.35
N MET A 49 -32.18 0.86 24.73
CA MET A 49 -31.05 0.77 23.82
C MET A 49 -31.30 -0.25 22.70
N ALA A 50 -31.83 -1.43 23.03
CA ALA A 50 -32.19 -2.44 22.02
C ALA A 50 -33.25 -1.92 21.03
N ARG A 51 -34.22 -1.12 21.51
CA ARG A 51 -35.22 -0.49 20.62
C ARG A 51 -34.60 0.53 19.67
N VAL A 52 -33.67 1.36 20.16
CA VAL A 52 -32.93 2.32 19.30
C VAL A 52 -32.08 1.57 18.27
N LEU A 53 -31.38 0.52 18.69
CA LEU A 53 -30.54 -0.29 17.79
C LEU A 53 -31.37 -1.13 16.80
N ALA A 54 -32.65 -1.36 17.08
CA ALA A 54 -33.59 -2.05 16.20
C ALA A 54 -34.23 -1.11 15.15
N LEU A 55 -33.94 0.19 15.18
CA LEU A 55 -34.38 1.11 14.13
C LEU A 55 -33.78 0.69 12.78
N GLU A 56 -34.64 0.59 11.77
CA GLU A 56 -34.38 0.05 10.42
C GLU A 56 -32.99 0.35 9.80
N PRO A 57 -32.41 1.55 9.89
CA PRO A 57 -31.11 1.83 9.28
C PRO A 57 -29.98 0.90 9.75
N LEU A 58 -29.95 0.54 11.04
CA LEU A 58 -28.89 -0.28 11.61
C LEU A 58 -29.00 -1.75 11.17
N PRO A 59 -30.16 -2.43 11.31
CA PRO A 59 -30.36 -3.76 10.75
C PRO A 59 -30.20 -3.80 9.23
N PHE A 60 -30.59 -2.75 8.50
CA PHE A 60 -30.39 -2.67 7.04
C PHE A 60 -28.90 -2.77 6.69
N VAL A 61 -28.05 -1.96 7.31
CA VAL A 61 -26.59 -2.02 7.11
C VAL A 61 -26.05 -3.40 7.51
N GLY A 62 -26.56 -3.98 8.61
CA GLY A 62 -26.21 -5.33 9.04
C GLY A 62 -26.56 -6.40 7.99
N ARG A 63 -27.76 -6.33 7.39
CA ARG A 63 -28.22 -7.27 6.35
C ARG A 63 -27.35 -7.25 5.11
N ILE A 64 -26.91 -6.07 4.67
CA ILE A 64 -26.07 -5.92 3.47
C ILE A 64 -24.56 -6.00 3.77
N SER A 65 -24.15 -6.17 5.04
CA SER A 65 -22.75 -5.98 5.47
C SER A 65 -21.75 -6.89 4.75
N TYR A 66 -22.11 -8.14 4.49
CA TYR A 66 -21.27 -9.06 3.73
C TYR A 66 -21.07 -8.60 2.27
N SER A 67 -22.17 -8.29 1.58
CA SER A 67 -22.12 -7.73 0.24
C SER A 67 -21.38 -6.38 0.20
N LEU A 68 -21.54 -5.53 1.22
CA LEU A 68 -20.83 -4.26 1.34
C LEU A 68 -19.32 -4.48 1.48
N TYR A 69 -18.89 -5.45 2.29
CA TYR A 69 -17.49 -5.85 2.40
C TYR A 69 -16.89 -6.25 1.04
N LEU A 70 -17.64 -6.97 0.21
CA LEU A 70 -17.18 -7.37 -1.12
C LEU A 70 -17.04 -6.20 -2.10
N TRP A 71 -18.02 -5.29 -2.13
CA TRP A 71 -18.12 -4.28 -3.19
C TRP A 71 -17.42 -2.95 -2.89
N HIS A 72 -17.32 -2.55 -1.61
CA HIS A 72 -16.79 -1.23 -1.28
C HIS A 72 -15.33 -1.05 -1.74
N TRP A 73 -14.49 -2.08 -1.56
CA TRP A 73 -13.07 -1.97 -1.89
C TRP A 73 -12.80 -1.87 -3.40
N PRO A 74 -13.35 -2.75 -4.27
CA PRO A 74 -13.24 -2.59 -5.72
C PRO A 74 -13.67 -1.20 -6.21
N ILE A 75 -14.80 -0.69 -5.72
CA ILE A 75 -15.33 0.62 -6.12
C ILE A 75 -14.37 1.74 -5.71
N ILE A 76 -13.90 1.75 -4.46
CA ILE A 76 -12.96 2.75 -3.96
C ILE A 76 -11.65 2.70 -4.75
N VAL A 77 -11.10 1.50 -5.02
CA VAL A 77 -9.84 1.34 -5.75
C VAL A 77 -9.99 1.81 -7.20
N LEU A 78 -11.08 1.44 -7.89
CA LEU A 78 -11.34 1.86 -9.27
C LEU A 78 -11.46 3.38 -9.37
N MET A 79 -12.22 4.01 -8.46
CA MET A 79 -12.37 5.47 -8.42
C MET A 79 -11.04 6.17 -8.14
N ARG A 80 -10.22 5.63 -7.23
CA ARG A 80 -8.88 6.16 -6.99
C ARG A 80 -7.97 6.00 -8.20
N HIS A 81 -8.07 4.88 -8.92
CA HIS A 81 -7.28 4.64 -10.11
C HIS A 81 -7.64 5.62 -11.23
N TYR A 82 -8.94 5.88 -11.43
CA TYR A 82 -9.44 6.90 -12.35
C TYR A 82 -8.91 8.31 -12.01
N GLN A 83 -8.70 8.58 -10.72
CA GLN A 83 -8.08 9.83 -10.25
C GLN A 83 -6.55 9.75 -10.11
N ASN A 84 -5.87 8.93 -10.93
CA ASN A 84 -4.41 8.78 -10.93
C ASN A 84 -3.80 8.47 -9.53
N GLY A 85 -4.53 7.69 -8.73
CA GLY A 85 -4.12 7.29 -7.39
C GLY A 85 -4.32 8.34 -6.29
N ALA A 86 -4.93 9.49 -6.61
CA ALA A 86 -5.23 10.53 -5.64
C ALA A 86 -6.14 10.05 -4.51
N ARG A 87 -6.16 10.79 -3.40
CA ARG A 87 -7.20 10.62 -2.38
C ARG A 87 -8.51 11.13 -2.97
N LEU A 88 -9.59 10.40 -2.73
CA LEU A 88 -10.93 10.85 -3.10
C LEU A 88 -11.24 12.12 -2.29
N ASP A 89 -11.66 13.18 -2.97
CA ASP A 89 -12.24 14.35 -2.32
C ASP A 89 -13.62 13.99 -1.73
N LEU A 90 -14.31 14.98 -1.16
CA LEU A 90 -15.61 14.74 -0.54
C LEU A 90 -16.66 14.26 -1.55
N ALA A 91 -16.68 14.83 -2.76
CA ALA A 91 -17.65 14.48 -3.80
C ALA A 91 -17.42 13.04 -4.30
N TRP A 92 -16.18 12.70 -4.62
CA TRP A 92 -15.81 11.35 -5.03
C TRP A 92 -15.95 10.32 -3.90
N GLY A 93 -15.67 10.70 -2.65
CA GLY A 93 -15.89 9.86 -1.48
C GLY A 93 -17.37 9.58 -1.25
N ALA A 94 -18.23 10.59 -1.37
CA ALA A 94 -19.68 10.41 -1.29
C ALA A 94 -20.21 9.54 -2.43
N ALA A 95 -19.73 9.75 -3.66
CA ALA A 95 -20.07 8.91 -4.80
C ALA A 95 -19.64 7.44 -4.58
N ALA A 96 -18.42 7.21 -4.09
CA ALA A 96 -17.93 5.87 -3.76
C ALA A 96 -18.79 5.18 -2.71
N LEU A 97 -19.20 5.90 -1.67
CA LEU A 97 -20.08 5.39 -0.62
C LEU A 97 -21.44 4.97 -1.18
N VAL A 98 -22.09 5.85 -1.95
CA VAL A 98 -23.41 5.59 -2.55
C VAL A 98 -23.34 4.39 -3.50
N LEU A 99 -22.34 4.35 -4.38
CA LEU A 99 -22.14 3.22 -5.30
C LEU A 99 -21.87 1.92 -4.55
N SER A 100 -21.10 1.97 -3.46
CA SER A 100 -20.82 0.79 -2.61
C SER A 100 -22.08 0.26 -1.95
N ILE A 101 -22.91 1.13 -1.38
CA ILE A 101 -24.18 0.73 -0.77
C ILE A 101 -25.15 0.19 -1.83
N LEU A 102 -25.23 0.83 -3.00
CA LEU A 102 -26.09 0.38 -4.08
C LEU A 102 -25.67 -1.00 -4.61
N ALA A 103 -24.38 -1.18 -4.92
CA ALA A 103 -23.84 -2.47 -5.37
C ALA A 103 -24.03 -3.55 -4.29
N ALA A 104 -23.79 -3.22 -3.02
CA ALA A 104 -24.03 -4.12 -1.90
C ALA A 104 -25.49 -4.53 -1.78
N TRP A 105 -26.42 -3.58 -1.90
CA TRP A 105 -27.85 -3.86 -1.83
C TRP A 105 -28.33 -4.72 -3.01
N LEU A 106 -27.88 -4.43 -4.23
CA LEU A 106 -28.19 -5.24 -5.42
C LEU A 106 -27.65 -6.66 -5.26
N SER A 107 -26.38 -6.81 -4.87
CA SER A 107 -25.75 -8.10 -4.59
C SER A 107 -26.48 -8.86 -3.49
N TRP A 108 -26.81 -8.19 -2.40
CA TRP A 108 -27.58 -8.79 -1.31
C TRP A 108 -28.96 -9.27 -1.80
N ARG A 109 -29.70 -8.42 -2.52
CA ARG A 109 -31.09 -8.70 -2.92
C ARG A 109 -31.22 -9.75 -4.01
N PHE A 110 -30.29 -9.79 -4.96
CA PHE A 110 -30.37 -10.62 -6.17
C PHE A 110 -29.41 -11.81 -6.19
N VAL A 111 -28.36 -11.81 -5.36
CA VAL A 111 -27.42 -12.92 -5.26
C VAL A 111 -27.55 -13.55 -3.88
N GLU A 112 -27.21 -12.82 -2.82
CA GLU A 112 -27.14 -13.38 -1.47
C GLU A 112 -28.48 -13.94 -0.98
N GLN A 113 -29.57 -13.17 -1.10
CA GLN A 113 -30.90 -13.55 -0.62
C GLN A 113 -31.45 -14.81 -1.31
N PRO A 114 -31.42 -14.92 -2.66
CA PRO A 114 -31.80 -16.17 -3.32
C PRO A 114 -30.99 -17.37 -2.83
N PHE A 115 -29.65 -17.30 -2.83
CA PHE A 115 -28.81 -18.43 -2.47
C PHE A 115 -28.90 -18.79 -0.98
N ARG A 116 -29.18 -17.83 -0.09
CA ARG A 116 -29.37 -18.07 1.34
C ARG A 116 -30.63 -18.86 1.66
N HIS A 117 -31.69 -18.71 0.85
CA HIS A 117 -32.95 -19.42 1.05
C HIS A 117 -33.03 -20.72 0.24
N MET A 118 -32.11 -20.93 -0.71
CA MET A 118 -32.00 -22.22 -1.40
C MET A 118 -31.57 -23.32 -0.42
N ARG A 119 -32.21 -24.48 -0.54
CA ARG A 119 -31.86 -25.70 0.21
C ARG A 119 -31.57 -26.86 -0.76
N PRO A 120 -30.53 -26.75 -1.59
CA PRO A 120 -30.17 -27.81 -2.53
C PRO A 120 -29.73 -29.08 -1.78
N ALA A 121 -29.86 -30.24 -2.43
CA ALA A 121 -29.34 -31.49 -1.89
C ALA A 121 -27.81 -31.38 -1.68
N PRO A 122 -27.24 -31.90 -0.57
CA PRO A 122 -25.81 -31.75 -0.25
C PRO A 122 -24.87 -32.16 -1.40
N ARG A 123 -25.20 -33.24 -2.11
CA ARG A 123 -24.44 -33.72 -3.28
C ARG A 123 -24.34 -32.69 -4.41
N LEU A 124 -25.40 -31.90 -4.63
CA LEU A 124 -25.42 -30.87 -5.66
C LEU A 124 -24.55 -29.68 -5.26
N SER A 125 -24.62 -29.25 -4.00
CA SER A 125 -23.76 -28.18 -3.47
C SER A 125 -22.29 -28.55 -3.51
N ILE A 126 -21.95 -29.79 -3.10
CA ILE A 126 -20.57 -30.30 -3.16
C ILE A 126 -20.11 -30.38 -4.61
N GLY A 127 -20.93 -30.91 -5.52
CA GLY A 127 -20.62 -30.99 -6.94
C GLY A 127 -20.40 -29.61 -7.58
N ALA A 128 -21.28 -28.64 -7.31
CA ALA A 128 -21.15 -27.27 -7.80
C ALA A 128 -19.91 -26.57 -7.22
N GLY A 129 -19.62 -26.78 -5.92
CA GLY A 129 -18.41 -26.27 -5.27
C GLY A 129 -17.14 -26.86 -5.87
N ALA A 130 -17.10 -28.17 -6.06
CA ALA A 130 -15.97 -28.87 -6.68
C ALA A 130 -15.76 -28.44 -8.14
N LEU A 131 -16.84 -28.29 -8.91
CA LEU A 131 -16.77 -27.77 -10.27
C LEU A 131 -16.22 -26.35 -10.31
N THR A 132 -16.74 -25.46 -9.45
CA THR A 132 -16.28 -24.07 -9.38
C THR A 132 -14.80 -24.00 -9.00
N ALA A 133 -14.38 -24.76 -7.99
CA ALA A 133 -12.98 -24.86 -7.60
C ALA A 133 -12.10 -25.41 -8.73
N GLY A 134 -12.58 -26.45 -9.44
CA GLY A 134 -11.91 -27.03 -10.60
C GLY A 134 -11.75 -26.05 -11.75
N VAL A 135 -12.78 -25.27 -12.08
CA VAL A 135 -12.71 -24.21 -13.11
C VAL A 135 -11.72 -23.12 -12.71
N VAL A 136 -11.78 -22.63 -11.46
CA VAL A 136 -10.84 -21.62 -10.96
C VAL A 136 -9.41 -22.15 -11.00
N ALA A 137 -9.19 -23.41 -10.60
CA ALA A 137 -7.89 -24.05 -10.65
C ALA A 137 -7.40 -24.23 -12.09
N ALA A 138 -8.25 -24.67 -13.01
CA ALA A 138 -7.91 -24.85 -14.42
C ALA A 138 -7.54 -23.52 -15.09
N VAL A 139 -8.31 -22.45 -14.84
CA VAL A 139 -7.99 -21.10 -15.33
C VAL A 139 -6.69 -20.60 -14.71
N GLY A 140 -6.51 -20.78 -13.39
CA GLY A 140 -5.29 -20.37 -12.69
C GLY A 140 -4.03 -21.10 -13.18
N LEU A 141 -4.12 -22.43 -13.36
CA LEU A 141 -3.05 -23.24 -13.92
C LEU A 141 -2.78 -22.87 -15.38
N GLY A 142 -3.84 -22.67 -16.18
CA GLY A 142 -3.72 -22.20 -17.56
C GLY A 142 -2.95 -20.88 -17.63
N LEU A 143 -3.33 -19.89 -16.81
CA LEU A 143 -2.63 -18.61 -16.69
C LEU A 143 -1.18 -18.77 -16.18
N PHE A 144 -0.93 -19.68 -15.24
CA PHE A 144 0.42 -19.92 -14.74
C PHE A 144 1.32 -20.50 -15.83
N PHE A 145 0.88 -21.57 -16.50
CA PHE A 145 1.65 -22.24 -17.55
C PHE A 145 1.77 -21.40 -18.83
N SER A 146 0.82 -20.49 -19.12
CA SER A 146 0.92 -19.56 -20.23
C SER A 146 1.77 -18.31 -19.94
N GLY A 147 2.36 -18.19 -18.74
CA GLY A 147 3.09 -16.99 -18.34
C GLY A 147 2.20 -15.74 -18.21
N GLY A 148 0.93 -15.94 -17.85
CA GLY A 148 -0.13 -14.95 -17.78
C GLY A 148 -0.85 -14.78 -19.13
N LEU A 149 -1.32 -13.58 -19.42
CA LEU A 149 -1.94 -13.22 -20.70
C LEU A 149 -0.93 -12.43 -21.54
N PRO A 150 -0.03 -13.07 -22.31
CA PRO A 150 1.07 -12.39 -23.00
C PRO A 150 0.57 -11.34 -24.01
N GLY A 151 -0.54 -11.63 -24.70
CA GLY A 151 -1.16 -10.70 -25.66
C GLY A 151 -1.79 -9.44 -25.07
N ARG A 152 -1.76 -9.25 -23.74
CA ARG A 152 -2.29 -8.03 -23.09
C ARG A 152 -1.36 -6.82 -23.22
N VAL A 153 -0.11 -7.03 -23.60
CA VAL A 153 0.92 -6.01 -23.76
C VAL A 153 1.75 -6.29 -25.00
N SER A 154 2.39 -5.26 -25.57
CA SER A 154 3.30 -5.45 -26.71
C SER A 154 4.50 -6.32 -26.30
N PRO A 155 5.10 -7.09 -27.23
CA PRO A 155 6.29 -7.90 -26.95
C PRO A 155 7.44 -7.11 -26.33
N GLN A 156 7.61 -5.84 -26.72
CA GLN A 156 8.61 -4.93 -26.18
C GLN A 156 8.36 -4.64 -24.69
N LEU A 157 7.11 -4.37 -24.31
CA LEU A 157 6.75 -4.10 -22.91
C LEU A 157 6.79 -5.38 -22.06
N GLN A 158 6.47 -6.53 -22.66
CA GLN A 158 6.59 -7.82 -22.00
C GLN A 158 8.04 -8.14 -21.63
N ALA A 159 8.99 -7.86 -22.53
CA ALA A 159 10.41 -8.03 -22.26
C ALA A 159 10.90 -7.16 -21.08
N MET A 160 10.35 -5.96 -20.93
CA MET A 160 10.65 -5.04 -19.82
C MET A 160 10.11 -5.51 -18.46
N GLY A 161 9.08 -6.35 -18.44
CA GLY A 161 8.45 -6.86 -17.20
C GLY A 161 9.15 -8.06 -16.57
N SER A 162 10.16 -8.64 -17.22
CA SER A 162 10.86 -9.81 -16.68
C SER A 162 11.76 -9.42 -15.50
N LYS A 163 11.69 -10.18 -14.40
CA LYS A 163 12.52 -9.95 -13.21
C LYS A 163 14.01 -10.02 -13.56
N ASP A 164 14.39 -10.93 -14.45
CA ASP A 164 15.78 -11.07 -14.88
C ASP A 164 16.27 -9.85 -15.65
N ARG A 165 15.43 -9.19 -16.46
CA ARG A 165 15.82 -7.92 -17.10
C ARG A 165 15.77 -6.75 -16.13
N MET A 166 14.82 -6.75 -15.20
CA MET A 166 14.69 -5.70 -14.18
C MET A 166 15.90 -5.70 -13.22
N TRP A 167 16.40 -6.88 -12.85
CA TRP A 167 17.53 -7.06 -11.94
C TRP A 167 18.86 -7.34 -12.63
N GLY A 168 18.85 -7.70 -13.92
CA GLY A 168 20.03 -8.05 -14.71
C GLY A 168 20.79 -6.85 -15.24
N TRP A 169 21.00 -5.83 -14.41
CA TRP A 169 21.87 -4.72 -14.72
C TRP A 169 23.12 -4.79 -13.83
N ALA A 170 24.29 -4.68 -14.45
CA ALA A 170 25.55 -4.60 -13.73
C ALA A 170 25.80 -3.15 -13.29
N CYS A 171 26.47 -2.98 -12.16
CA CYS A 171 26.89 -1.65 -11.73
C CYS A 171 27.91 -1.06 -12.73
N PRO A 172 27.60 0.05 -13.43
CA PRO A 172 28.49 0.58 -14.45
C PRO A 172 29.77 1.19 -13.88
N GLN A 173 29.68 1.79 -12.69
CA GLN A 173 30.79 2.50 -12.04
C GLN A 173 30.72 2.29 -10.53
N HIS A 174 31.83 1.93 -9.89
CA HIS A 174 31.93 1.92 -8.42
C HIS A 174 32.58 3.21 -7.96
N VAL A 175 31.90 3.95 -7.08
CA VAL A 175 32.40 5.22 -6.56
C VAL A 175 32.81 5.07 -5.09
N PRO A 176 34.01 5.53 -4.72
CA PRO A 176 34.53 5.35 -3.36
C PRO A 176 33.83 6.24 -2.32
N GLU A 177 33.10 7.29 -2.74
CA GLU A 177 32.51 8.29 -1.83
C GLU A 177 31.21 7.83 -1.12
N GLY A 178 31.16 6.62 -0.56
CA GLY A 178 30.01 6.14 0.23
C GLY A 178 30.35 5.10 1.30
N PRO A 179 29.37 4.71 2.14
CA PRO A 179 29.64 3.88 3.31
C PRO A 179 30.19 2.50 2.93
N ALA A 180 31.26 2.09 3.64
CA ALA A 180 31.94 0.78 3.74
C ALA A 180 32.24 -0.06 2.48
N LYS A 181 31.51 0.06 1.36
CA LYS A 181 31.66 -0.76 0.13
C LYS A 181 31.62 0.06 -1.17
N GLY A 182 31.62 1.39 -1.08
CA GLY A 182 31.40 2.26 -2.23
C GLY A 182 29.94 2.25 -2.71
N LEU A 183 29.57 3.23 -3.53
CA LEU A 183 28.24 3.29 -4.14
C LEU A 183 28.30 2.83 -5.60
N CYS A 184 27.21 2.27 -6.08
CA CYS A 184 27.06 2.08 -7.51
C CYS A 184 26.65 3.41 -8.15
N ALA A 185 27.32 3.82 -9.22
CA ALA A 185 26.95 4.99 -10.01
C ALA A 185 26.65 4.62 -11.46
N ALA A 186 25.70 5.34 -12.06
CA ALA A 186 25.33 5.23 -13.46
C ALA A 186 25.25 6.62 -14.12
N GLY A 187 25.16 6.67 -15.44
CA GLY A 187 25.14 7.92 -16.19
C GLY A 187 26.52 8.31 -16.72
N ALA A 188 26.80 9.62 -16.74
CA ALA A 188 28.12 10.13 -17.13
C ALA A 188 29.22 9.64 -16.17
N PRO A 189 30.51 9.63 -16.57
CA PRO A 189 31.60 9.21 -15.69
C PRO A 189 31.67 10.05 -14.42
N TRP A 190 31.58 9.40 -13.25
CA TRP A 190 31.48 10.10 -11.96
C TRP A 190 32.56 11.16 -11.76
N ALA A 191 33.80 10.87 -12.14
CA ALA A 191 34.95 11.76 -11.95
C ALA A 191 34.83 13.10 -12.72
N SER A 192 34.22 13.09 -13.91
CA SER A 192 34.22 14.21 -14.85
C SER A 192 32.85 14.85 -15.09
N ALA A 193 31.76 14.21 -14.68
CA ALA A 193 30.40 14.71 -14.93
C ALA A 193 30.19 16.13 -14.39
N GLY A 194 29.56 16.98 -15.20
CA GLY A 194 29.19 18.35 -14.85
C GLY A 194 28.15 18.43 -13.73
N THR A 195 27.26 17.43 -13.66
CA THR A 195 26.27 17.28 -12.59
C THR A 195 26.43 15.93 -11.90
N ARG A 196 26.23 15.90 -10.59
CA ARG A 196 26.15 14.66 -9.82
C ARG A 196 24.80 14.55 -9.15
N ALA A 197 24.33 13.36 -8.87
CA ALA A 197 23.08 13.16 -8.17
C ALA A 197 23.17 11.91 -7.31
N ILE A 198 22.31 11.86 -6.31
CA ILE A 198 22.12 10.68 -5.48
C ILE A 198 20.65 10.29 -5.58
N ILE A 199 20.40 9.03 -5.93
CA ILE A 199 19.09 8.42 -5.75
C ILE A 199 19.13 7.52 -4.52
N TRP A 200 18.19 7.74 -3.61
CA TRP A 200 18.14 7.06 -2.32
C TRP A 200 16.82 6.33 -2.15
N GLY A 201 16.89 5.02 -1.89
CA GLY A 201 15.70 4.24 -1.55
C GLY A 201 15.98 2.74 -1.38
N ASP A 202 14.91 1.97 -1.59
CA ASP A 202 14.94 0.50 -1.57
C ASP A 202 15.02 -0.05 -3.01
N SER A 203 14.53 -1.27 -3.21
CA SER A 203 14.38 -1.90 -4.53
C SER A 203 13.68 -1.00 -5.56
N HIS A 204 12.83 -0.04 -5.14
CA HIS A 204 12.17 0.90 -6.04
C HIS A 204 13.07 2.01 -6.57
N ALA A 205 14.12 2.39 -5.83
CA ALA A 205 15.15 3.29 -6.34
C ALA A 205 16.08 2.55 -7.30
N GLU A 206 16.42 1.30 -6.94
CA GLU A 206 17.32 0.45 -7.73
C GLU A 206 16.77 0.13 -9.12
N GLN A 207 15.47 -0.18 -9.25
CA GLN A 207 14.84 -0.47 -10.55
C GLN A 207 14.90 0.70 -11.55
N LEU A 208 15.15 1.94 -11.08
CA LEU A 208 15.25 3.11 -11.96
C LEU A 208 16.66 3.25 -12.56
N MET A 209 17.67 2.58 -12.00
CA MET A 209 19.06 2.77 -12.38
C MET A 209 19.37 2.52 -13.87
N PRO A 210 18.84 1.48 -14.54
CA PRO A 210 19.09 1.30 -15.97
C PRO A 210 18.57 2.46 -16.83
N MET A 211 17.41 3.01 -16.47
CA MET A 211 16.85 4.18 -17.15
C MET A 211 17.66 5.45 -16.87
N LEU A 212 18.07 5.63 -15.61
CA LEU A 212 18.89 6.76 -15.17
C LEU A 212 20.30 6.72 -15.75
N ASP A 213 20.84 5.54 -16.06
CA ASP A 213 22.12 5.38 -16.75
C ASP A 213 22.07 6.01 -18.15
N VAL A 214 21.04 5.68 -18.94
CA VAL A 214 20.87 6.24 -20.29
C VAL A 214 20.63 7.74 -20.23
N ALA A 215 19.70 8.19 -19.38
CA ALA A 215 19.36 9.60 -19.24
C ALA A 215 20.54 10.43 -18.71
N GLY A 216 21.29 9.89 -17.74
CA GLY A 216 22.44 10.54 -17.12
C GLY A 216 23.58 10.77 -18.11
N ARG A 217 23.85 9.82 -19.02
CA ARG A 217 24.86 9.99 -20.09
C ARG A 217 24.50 11.13 -21.04
N GLN A 218 23.22 11.25 -21.41
CA GLN A 218 22.74 12.31 -22.32
C GLN A 218 22.78 13.70 -21.66
N ALA A 219 22.60 13.76 -20.35
CA ALA A 219 22.52 15.01 -19.59
C ALA A 219 23.80 15.37 -18.83
N ASP A 220 24.95 14.73 -19.13
CA ASP A 220 26.23 14.90 -18.41
C ASP A 220 26.06 14.83 -16.87
N THR A 221 25.27 13.86 -16.42
CA THR A 221 24.92 13.66 -15.02
C THR A 221 25.33 12.27 -14.55
N ALA A 222 26.12 12.21 -13.49
CA ALA A 222 26.47 10.95 -12.81
C ALA A 222 25.58 10.75 -11.57
N ILE A 223 24.98 9.57 -11.42
CA ILE A 223 23.93 9.30 -10.44
C ILE A 223 24.35 8.11 -9.58
N ALA A 224 24.63 8.35 -8.30
CA ALA A 224 24.95 7.31 -7.33
C ALA A 224 23.68 6.74 -6.69
N LEU A 225 23.57 5.42 -6.66
CA LEU A 225 22.54 4.67 -5.97
C LEU A 225 22.95 4.44 -4.52
N PHE A 226 22.21 5.05 -3.61
CA PHE A 226 22.20 4.65 -2.22
C PHE A 226 21.08 3.64 -1.99
N ARG A 227 21.44 2.34 -1.97
CA ARG A 227 20.52 1.23 -1.70
C ARG A 227 20.71 0.70 -0.29
N ALA A 228 19.60 0.50 0.40
CA ALA A 228 19.47 -0.41 1.55
C ALA A 228 18.02 -0.39 2.02
N CYS A 229 17.46 0.82 2.15
CA CYS A 229 16.23 1.05 2.90
C CYS A 229 15.43 2.25 2.37
N PRO A 230 14.11 2.28 2.59
CA PRO A 230 13.27 3.41 2.19
C PRO A 230 13.81 4.73 2.75
N ALA A 231 13.86 5.76 1.91
CA ALA A 231 14.31 7.12 2.26
C ALA A 231 13.26 7.90 3.08
N ILE A 232 12.92 7.35 4.26
CA ILE A 232 11.89 7.90 5.15
C ILE A 232 12.60 8.51 6.36
N ILE A 233 12.39 9.82 6.53
CA ILE A 233 13.15 10.69 7.46
C ILE A 233 12.31 11.03 8.72
N GLU A 234 11.07 10.54 8.83
CA GLU A 234 10.20 10.84 9.98
C GLU A 234 10.71 10.24 11.30
N ALA A 235 10.49 10.97 12.39
CA ALA A 235 11.08 10.77 13.73
C ALA A 235 10.77 9.41 14.40
N GLY A 236 9.82 8.63 13.89
CA GLY A 236 9.48 7.30 14.42
C GLY A 236 10.18 6.12 13.72
N GLY A 237 10.80 6.35 12.55
CA GLY A 237 11.26 5.27 11.67
C GLY A 237 10.12 4.37 11.17
N ILE A 238 10.43 3.45 10.24
CA ILE A 238 9.51 2.36 9.89
C ILE A 238 10.08 1.09 10.47
N ARG A 239 9.30 0.42 11.32
CA ARG A 239 9.56 -0.96 11.74
C ARG A 239 8.95 -1.91 10.70
N ARG A 240 9.80 -2.65 9.99
CA ARG A 240 9.38 -3.78 9.16
C ARG A 240 9.96 -5.04 9.76
N ASP A 241 9.10 -6.01 10.05
CA ASP A 241 9.54 -7.32 10.48
C ASP A 241 9.73 -8.20 9.24
N PHE A 242 10.98 -8.60 8.99
CA PHE A 242 11.32 -9.56 7.95
C PHE A 242 11.88 -10.80 8.64
N ALA A 243 11.07 -11.87 8.69
CA ALA A 243 11.47 -13.11 9.36
C ALA A 243 12.81 -13.68 8.85
N GLY A 244 13.13 -13.46 7.57
CA GLY A 244 14.41 -13.87 6.97
C GLY A 244 15.58 -12.91 7.19
N ILE A 245 15.35 -11.71 7.74
CA ILE A 245 16.37 -10.70 8.03
C ILE A 245 16.03 -9.99 9.36
N PRO A 246 16.30 -10.62 10.52
CA PRO A 246 15.95 -10.08 11.82
C PRO A 246 16.56 -8.69 12.11
N THR A 247 17.74 -8.43 11.55
CA THR A 247 18.50 -7.17 11.70
C THR A 247 18.01 -6.05 10.79
N TYR A 248 17.03 -6.29 9.90
CA TYR A 248 16.63 -5.34 8.85
C TYR A 248 16.37 -3.92 9.38
N ASN A 249 15.71 -3.79 10.53
CA ASN A 249 15.41 -2.49 11.11
C ASN A 249 16.65 -1.75 11.63
N GLU A 250 17.61 -2.47 12.17
CA GLU A 250 18.88 -1.92 12.68
C GLU A 250 19.78 -1.52 11.52
N ASP A 251 19.94 -2.42 10.54
CA ASP A 251 20.68 -2.17 9.30
C ASP A 251 20.10 -0.95 8.56
N CYS A 252 18.77 -0.84 8.51
CA CYS A 252 18.12 0.33 7.94
C CYS A 252 18.36 1.62 8.69
N ARG A 253 18.34 1.60 10.03
CA ARG A 253 18.63 2.78 10.82
C ARG A 253 20.08 3.22 10.64
N ALA A 254 21.02 2.29 10.71
CA ALA A 254 22.44 2.56 10.51
C ALA A 254 22.71 3.12 9.11
N SER A 255 22.13 2.49 8.08
CA SER A 255 22.26 2.93 6.69
C SER A 255 21.70 4.34 6.47
N ARG A 256 20.50 4.66 6.99
CA ARG A 256 19.93 6.02 6.93
C ARG A 256 20.79 7.05 7.65
N ALA A 257 21.32 6.72 8.83
CA ALA A 257 22.20 7.61 9.58
C ALA A 257 23.47 7.93 8.78
N ALA A 258 24.06 6.95 8.09
CA ALA A 258 25.21 7.14 7.23
C ALA A 258 24.92 8.08 6.04
N VAL A 259 23.74 7.94 5.39
CA VAL A 259 23.31 8.88 4.33
C VAL A 259 23.19 10.30 4.88
N LEU A 260 22.47 10.46 5.99
CA LEU A 260 22.23 11.77 6.56
C LEU A 260 23.54 12.44 7.01
N ALA A 261 24.50 11.66 7.53
CA ALA A 261 25.83 12.16 7.84
C ALA A 261 26.59 12.60 6.59
N LEU A 262 26.57 11.80 5.51
CA LEU A 262 27.16 12.17 4.22
C LEU A 262 26.54 13.45 3.67
N LEU A 263 25.21 13.54 3.66
CA LEU A 263 24.47 14.71 3.15
C LEU A 263 24.77 15.98 3.96
N LYS A 264 24.93 15.88 5.28
CA LYS A 264 25.33 17.01 6.14
C LYS A 264 26.78 17.43 5.95
N ALA A 265 27.66 16.48 5.63
CA ALA A 265 29.08 16.73 5.39
C ALA A 265 29.36 17.35 4.00
N LEU A 266 28.42 17.26 3.06
CA LEU A 266 28.53 17.94 1.77
C LEU A 266 28.55 19.47 2.00
N PRO A 267 29.52 20.21 1.44
CA PRO A 267 29.69 21.63 1.72
C PRO A 267 28.46 22.42 1.30
N ALA A 268 27.87 23.13 2.27
CA ALA A 268 26.79 24.07 2.04
C ALA A 268 27.30 25.24 1.17
N ARG A 269 27.03 25.16 -0.13
CA ARG A 269 27.02 26.31 -1.05
C ARG A 269 28.33 27.13 -1.10
N GLY A 270 29.45 26.54 -1.53
CA GLY A 270 30.65 27.27 -1.99
C GLY A 270 30.80 27.26 -3.52
N ARG A 271 31.41 28.31 -4.11
CA ARG A 271 31.54 28.62 -5.56
C ARG A 271 32.19 27.55 -6.48
N LEU A 272 32.52 26.36 -5.99
CA LEU A 272 32.98 25.21 -6.77
C LEU A 272 31.86 24.16 -6.89
N ARG A 273 30.74 24.53 -7.52
CA ARG A 273 29.53 23.68 -7.47
C ARG A 273 29.44 22.67 -8.62
N ARG A 274 29.92 21.45 -8.38
CA ARG A 274 29.26 20.26 -8.96
C ARG A 274 27.91 20.14 -8.25
N ARG A 275 26.80 20.44 -8.94
CA ARG A 275 25.45 20.38 -8.36
C ARG A 275 25.15 18.92 -8.01
N ILE A 276 25.02 18.60 -6.71
CA ILE A 276 24.48 17.32 -6.26
C ILE A 276 22.97 17.48 -6.07
N SER A 277 22.17 16.85 -6.92
CA SER A 277 20.71 16.82 -6.79
C SER A 277 20.26 15.50 -6.17
N ILE A 278 19.39 15.54 -5.16
CA ILE A 278 18.90 14.33 -4.48
C ILE A 278 17.48 14.04 -4.94
N ALA A 279 17.25 12.85 -5.48
CA ALA A 279 15.93 12.38 -5.86
C ALA A 279 15.48 11.27 -4.91
N ILE A 280 14.33 11.47 -4.26
CA ILE A 280 13.68 10.47 -3.41
C ILE A 280 12.42 9.98 -4.14
N PRO A 281 12.43 8.77 -4.72
CA PRO A 281 11.23 8.16 -5.26
C PRO A 281 10.31 7.74 -4.10
N ALA A 282 9.32 8.58 -3.78
CA ALA A 282 8.32 8.28 -2.75
C ALA A 282 6.94 8.03 -3.39
N ARG A 283 6.28 6.93 -3.01
CA ARG A 283 4.81 6.86 -3.09
C ARG A 283 4.27 7.77 -1.99
N ARG A 284 3.75 8.94 -2.36
CA ARG A 284 3.05 9.84 -1.44
C ARG A 284 1.84 9.14 -0.81
N TRP A 285 1.96 8.74 0.45
CA TRP A 285 0.81 8.57 1.34
C TRP A 285 0.63 9.90 2.08
N ALA A 286 -0.39 10.65 1.68
CA ALA A 286 -0.46 12.09 1.86
C ALA A 286 -0.38 12.61 3.31
N SER A 287 0.46 13.62 3.51
CA SER A 287 0.18 14.79 4.34
C SER A 287 0.11 16.02 3.43
N ARG A 288 -0.71 16.99 3.82
CA ARG A 288 -1.27 18.04 2.97
C ARG A 288 -0.20 18.98 2.40
N ARG A 289 -0.45 19.43 1.15
CA ARG A 289 0.24 20.45 0.33
C ARG A 289 1.34 19.95 -0.62
N ALA A 290 1.41 20.63 -1.77
CA ALA A 290 2.23 20.42 -2.96
C ALA A 290 1.82 19.23 -3.84
N ALA A 291 0.78 19.43 -4.64
CA ALA A 291 0.70 18.78 -5.94
C ALA A 291 1.90 19.24 -6.80
N ALA A 292 2.53 18.28 -7.48
CA ALA A 292 3.17 18.38 -8.79
C ALA A 292 4.27 17.32 -8.91
N CYS A 293 4.13 16.42 -9.90
CA CYS A 293 5.30 15.94 -10.63
C CYS A 293 5.90 17.19 -11.28
N PHE A 294 6.86 17.80 -10.62
CA PHE A 294 7.70 18.82 -11.22
C PHE A 294 9.14 18.51 -10.84
N TRP A 295 9.95 18.33 -11.87
CA TRP A 295 11.36 18.67 -11.82
C TRP A 295 11.49 20.08 -11.23
N LYS A 296 11.71 20.15 -9.93
CA LYS A 296 12.07 21.39 -9.27
C LYS A 296 13.26 21.08 -8.40
N GLY A 297 14.42 21.55 -8.84
CA GLY A 297 15.64 21.55 -8.04
C GLY A 297 15.37 22.29 -6.75
N SER A 298 15.06 21.55 -5.69
CA SER A 298 14.95 22.07 -4.34
C SER A 298 16.33 21.97 -3.71
N THR A 299 17.01 23.10 -3.68
CA THR A 299 18.14 23.34 -2.80
C THR A 299 17.74 23.13 -1.35
N ILE A 300 18.41 22.18 -0.70
CA ILE A 300 18.73 22.26 0.72
C ILE A 300 19.92 23.21 0.88
#